data_AF-A0A9W4UKH9-F1
#
_entry.id   AF-A0A9W4UKH9-F1
#
_cell.length_a   1.000
_cell.length_b   1.000
_cell.length_c   1.000
_cell.angle_alpha   90.00
_cell.angle_beta   90.00
_cell.angle_gamma   90.00
#
_symmetry.space_group_name_H-M   'P 1'
#
loop_
_entity.id
_entity.type
_entity.pdbx_description
1 polymer ?
#
loop_
_entity_poly.entity_id
_entity_poly.type
_entity_poly.pdbx_seq_one_letter_code
_entity_poly.pdbx_strand_id
1 'polypeptide(L)'
;MARRKVDTSDLRKGSKKANAEDDLQQKLTPKMYQAHREILKSWKEFSEECLEEDEPDRLYPLLHMPELENIKIFLRWYSRTSKPILDEVVTTTTLVNKVAALKRAVKAYSSLSFSSAYNNAINTFIHRELPHEESVSTSSYEKPLATMATITDLIEFSLRCDEYQYPHPRWGTQLRFALLIFGYLGSRPGEIIESDGWKGSNEGLLYKDITLSRQCSPDYSGLVMTIRLRNRKGKRLNASHKYVYAI
;
A
#
# COMPACT_ATOMS: atom_id res chain seq x y z
N MET A 1 -8.29 -43.94 41.73
CA MET A 1 -8.46 -43.28 40.42
C MET A 1 -8.04 -41.82 40.53
N ALA A 2 -6.81 -41.49 40.13
CA ALA A 2 -6.33 -40.11 40.12
C ALA A 2 -6.84 -39.39 38.86
N ARG A 3 -7.59 -38.29 39.02
CA ARG A 3 -8.04 -37.42 37.92
C ARG A 3 -6.82 -36.69 37.35
N ARG A 4 -6.43 -37.00 36.10
CA ARG A 4 -5.50 -36.16 35.31
C ARG A 4 -6.11 -34.77 35.19
N LYS A 5 -5.41 -33.75 35.71
CA LYS A 5 -5.70 -32.34 35.38
C LYS A 5 -5.36 -32.16 33.90
N VAL A 6 -6.38 -31.88 33.09
CA VAL A 6 -6.19 -31.45 31.71
C VAL A 6 -5.58 -30.05 31.76
N ASP A 7 -4.40 -29.90 31.18
CA ASP A 7 -3.72 -28.61 31.09
C ASP A 7 -4.51 -27.71 30.14
N THR A 8 -5.12 -26.66 30.69
CA THR A 8 -6.01 -25.71 29.98
C THR A 8 -5.26 -24.45 29.56
N SER A 9 -3.95 -24.40 29.76
CA SER A 9 -3.09 -23.27 29.42
C SER A 9 -3.04 -23.02 27.90
N ASP A 10 -3.05 -24.09 27.09
CA ASP A 10 -3.01 -23.99 25.62
C ASP A 10 -4.32 -23.45 25.03
N LEU A 11 -5.48 -23.83 25.59
CA LEU A 11 -6.78 -23.31 25.19
C LEU A 11 -6.92 -21.79 25.47
N ARG A 12 -6.30 -21.30 26.56
CA ARG A 12 -6.27 -19.86 26.90
C ARG A 12 -5.32 -19.05 26.00
N LYS A 13 -4.22 -19.63 25.55
CA LYS A 13 -3.30 -18.98 24.60
C LYS A 13 -3.92 -18.84 23.22
N GLY A 14 -4.60 -19.89 22.72
CA GLY A 14 -5.32 -19.86 21.44
C GLY A 14 -6.45 -18.82 21.40
N SER A 15 -7.23 -18.70 22.48
CA SER A 15 -8.32 -17.72 22.59
C SER A 15 -7.85 -16.25 22.58
N LYS A 16 -6.71 -15.93 23.19
CA LYS A 16 -6.14 -14.58 23.15
C LYS A 16 -5.54 -14.23 21.78
N LYS A 17 -4.97 -15.22 21.07
CA LYS A 17 -4.35 -15.06 19.75
C LYS A 17 -5.38 -14.77 18.67
N ALA A 18 -6.51 -15.51 18.68
CA ALA A 18 -7.64 -15.27 17.77
C ALA A 18 -8.26 -13.87 17.97
N ASN A 19 -8.51 -13.47 19.23
CA ASN A 19 -9.07 -12.15 19.53
C ASN A 19 -8.14 -10.99 19.12
N ALA A 20 -6.81 -11.16 19.19
CA ALA A 20 -5.87 -10.11 18.78
C ALA A 20 -5.76 -9.94 17.26
N GLU A 21 -5.85 -11.04 16.49
CA GLU A 21 -5.85 -10.98 15.02
C GLU A 21 -7.16 -10.38 14.47
N ASP A 22 -8.30 -10.74 15.06
CA ASP A 22 -9.61 -10.19 14.71
C ASP A 22 -9.68 -8.68 15.01
N ASP A 23 -9.14 -8.26 16.16
CA ASP A 23 -9.00 -6.85 16.53
C ASP A 23 -8.09 -6.06 15.56
N LEU A 24 -7.02 -6.68 15.08
CA LEU A 24 -6.09 -6.06 14.13
C LEU A 24 -6.69 -5.97 12.72
N GLN A 25 -7.47 -6.97 12.31
CA GLN A 25 -8.18 -6.95 11.03
C GLN A 25 -9.25 -5.84 11.00
N GLN A 26 -9.89 -5.54 12.12
CA GLN A 26 -10.84 -4.42 12.23
C GLN A 26 -10.16 -3.04 12.26
N LYS A 27 -8.97 -2.93 12.85
CA LYS A 27 -8.24 -1.65 13.02
C LYS A 27 -7.39 -1.26 11.81
N LEU A 28 -6.95 -2.21 11.00
CA LEU A 28 -6.05 -1.98 9.87
C LEU A 28 -6.80 -1.94 8.54
N THR A 29 -6.35 -1.09 7.61
CA THR A 29 -6.82 -1.17 6.22
C THR A 29 -6.42 -2.51 5.61
N PRO A 30 -7.18 -3.06 4.63
CA PRO A 30 -6.90 -4.38 4.05
C PRO A 30 -5.45 -4.54 3.58
N LYS A 31 -4.89 -3.51 2.95
CA LYS A 31 -3.50 -3.48 2.48
C LYS A 31 -2.49 -3.52 3.63
N MET A 32 -2.77 -2.82 4.73
CA MET A 32 -1.89 -2.84 5.91
C MET A 32 -1.97 -4.19 6.63
N TYR A 33 -3.15 -4.81 6.68
CA TYR A 33 -3.34 -6.15 7.24
C TYR A 33 -2.62 -7.23 6.41
N GLN A 34 -2.69 -7.15 5.08
CA GLN A 34 -1.92 -8.05 4.20
C GLN A 34 -0.42 -7.91 4.44
N ALA A 35 0.10 -6.68 4.45
CA ALA A 35 1.51 -6.43 4.75
C ALA A 35 1.92 -6.92 6.15
N HIS A 36 1.01 -6.87 7.13
CA HIS A 36 1.20 -7.43 8.46
C HIS A 36 1.30 -8.96 8.42
N ARG A 37 0.39 -9.66 7.75
CA ARG A 37 0.47 -11.13 7.61
C ARG A 37 1.73 -11.58 6.90
N GLU A 38 2.12 -10.89 5.83
CA GLU A 38 3.33 -11.20 5.07
C GLU A 38 4.60 -11.05 5.92
N ILE A 39 4.70 -10.00 6.74
CA ILE A 39 5.88 -9.82 7.59
C ILE A 39 5.94 -10.86 8.69
N LEU A 40 4.81 -11.26 9.27
CA LEU A 40 4.77 -12.34 10.26
C LEU A 40 5.23 -13.66 9.65
N LYS A 41 4.77 -13.97 8.44
CA LYS A 41 5.20 -15.16 7.70
C LYS A 41 6.70 -15.12 7.41
N SER A 42 7.19 -14.02 6.84
CA SER A 42 8.61 -13.87 6.49
C SER A 42 9.50 -13.93 7.74
N TRP A 43 9.03 -13.39 8.86
CA TRP A 43 9.76 -13.43 10.11
C TRP A 43 9.80 -14.85 10.69
N LYS A 44 8.70 -15.59 10.60
CA LYS A 44 8.65 -16.98 11.03
C LYS A 44 9.63 -17.86 10.25
N GLU A 45 9.65 -17.72 8.93
CA GLU A 45 10.61 -18.42 8.05
C GLU A 45 12.06 -18.08 8.44
N PHE A 46 12.34 -16.79 8.70
CA PHE A 46 13.65 -16.37 9.20
C PHE A 46 14.04 -17.01 10.55
N SER A 47 13.13 -17.06 11.52
CA SER A 47 13.44 -17.66 12.82
C SER A 47 13.69 -19.16 12.73
N GLU A 48 12.96 -19.86 11.85
CA GLU A 48 13.15 -21.29 11.61
C GLU A 48 14.49 -21.57 10.91
N GLU A 49 14.87 -20.76 9.91
CA GLU A 49 16.09 -20.99 9.13
C GLU A 49 17.38 -20.48 9.80
N CYS A 50 17.33 -19.36 10.53
CA CYS A 50 18.54 -18.67 10.99
C CYS A 50 18.76 -18.70 12.51
N LEU A 51 17.72 -18.95 13.31
CA LEU A 51 17.81 -18.91 14.77
C LEU A 51 17.67 -20.30 15.41
N GLU A 52 17.37 -21.35 14.64
CA GLU A 52 17.18 -22.73 15.12
C GLU A 52 16.22 -22.84 16.33
N GLU A 53 15.26 -21.91 16.44
CA GLU A 53 14.29 -21.90 17.53
C GLU A 53 13.13 -22.86 17.20
N ASP A 54 13.20 -24.07 17.73
CA ASP A 54 12.25 -25.18 17.50
C ASP A 54 10.84 -25.02 18.14
N GLU A 55 10.50 -23.85 18.73
CA GLU A 55 9.16 -23.67 19.33
C GLU A 55 8.15 -23.07 18.33
N PRO A 56 7.16 -23.83 17.85
CA PRO A 56 6.22 -23.42 16.79
C PRO A 56 5.23 -22.31 17.22
N ASP A 57 5.26 -21.91 18.49
CA ASP A 57 4.20 -21.10 19.11
C ASP A 57 4.64 -19.72 19.59
N ARG A 58 5.89 -19.33 19.36
CA ARG A 58 6.36 -18.01 19.76
C ARG A 58 6.58 -17.12 18.55
N LEU A 59 5.70 -16.14 18.41
CA LEU A 59 5.97 -14.84 17.77
C LEU A 59 7.06 -14.07 18.56
N TYR A 60 8.15 -14.75 18.91
CA TYR A 60 9.07 -14.42 20.01
C TYR A 60 9.72 -13.04 19.92
N PRO A 61 9.98 -12.45 18.74
CA PRO A 61 10.52 -11.10 18.65
C PRO A 61 9.44 -10.00 18.58
N LEU A 62 8.16 -10.33 18.75
CA LEU A 62 7.09 -9.32 18.78
C LEU A 62 6.55 -9.09 20.19
N LEU A 63 6.86 -9.96 21.15
CA LEU A 63 6.60 -9.74 22.59
C LEU A 63 7.70 -8.89 23.24
N HIS A 64 8.93 -9.04 22.77
CA HIS A 64 10.10 -8.30 23.25
C HIS A 64 10.68 -7.47 22.10
N MET A 65 11.38 -6.38 22.42
CA MET A 65 12.02 -5.56 21.39
C MET A 65 13.12 -6.38 20.71
N PRO A 66 13.09 -6.56 19.37
CA PRO A 66 14.16 -7.23 18.67
C PRO A 66 15.49 -6.50 18.88
N GLU A 67 16.57 -7.25 19.05
CA GLU A 67 17.91 -6.66 19.03
C GLU A 67 18.21 -6.06 17.67
N LEU A 68 19.01 -4.98 17.64
CA LEU A 68 19.37 -4.31 16.40
C LEU A 68 20.05 -5.27 15.42
N GLU A 69 20.92 -6.15 15.93
CA GLU A 69 21.65 -7.12 15.11
C GLU A 69 20.70 -8.15 14.47
N ASN A 70 19.70 -8.64 15.21
CA ASN A 70 18.69 -9.56 14.68
C ASN A 70 17.90 -8.92 13.53
N ILE A 71 17.61 -7.62 13.60
CA ILE A 71 16.98 -6.91 12.48
C ILE A 71 17.93 -6.79 11.29
N LYS A 72 19.23 -6.52 11.53
CA LYS A 72 20.21 -6.47 10.45
C LYS A 72 20.35 -7.82 9.73
N ILE A 73 20.44 -8.91 10.49
CA ILE A 73 20.52 -10.27 9.95
C ILE A 73 19.23 -10.61 9.19
N PHE A 74 18.05 -10.29 9.74
CA PHE A 74 16.78 -10.47 9.04
C PHE A 74 16.73 -9.75 7.70
N LEU A 75 17.23 -8.50 7.64
CA LEU A 75 17.24 -7.73 6.39
C LEU A 75 18.20 -8.32 5.34
N ARG A 76 19.36 -8.84 5.77
CA ARG A 76 20.29 -9.55 4.88
C ARG A 76 19.71 -10.88 4.39
N TRP A 77 19.06 -11.64 5.27
CA TRP A 77 18.36 -12.86 4.89
C TRP A 77 17.27 -12.54 3.86
N TYR A 78 16.45 -11.53 4.13
CA TYR A 78 15.36 -11.14 3.25
C TYR A 78 15.84 -10.66 1.87
N SER A 79 16.95 -9.91 1.81
CA SER A 79 17.50 -9.48 0.52
C SER A 79 18.00 -10.64 -0.33
N ARG A 80 18.42 -11.76 0.29
CA ARG A 80 18.94 -12.95 -0.41
C ARG A 80 17.86 -13.95 -0.77
N THR A 81 16.83 -14.12 0.08
CA THR A 81 15.81 -15.16 -0.11
C THR A 81 14.57 -14.67 -0.84
N SER A 82 14.27 -13.36 -0.78
CA SER A 82 13.05 -12.85 -1.39
C SER A 82 13.13 -12.76 -2.90
N LYS A 83 12.02 -13.10 -3.57
CA LYS A 83 11.84 -12.94 -5.01
C LYS A 83 11.13 -11.62 -5.29
N PRO A 84 11.85 -10.56 -5.70
CA PRO A 84 11.23 -9.29 -6.08
C PRO A 84 10.25 -9.46 -7.26
N ILE A 85 9.17 -8.67 -7.25
CA ILE A 85 8.08 -8.76 -8.26
C ILE A 85 8.40 -7.92 -9.50
N LEU A 86 9.07 -6.78 -9.32
CA LEU A 86 9.22 -5.74 -10.35
C LEU A 86 10.63 -5.63 -10.93
N ASP A 87 11.61 -6.20 -10.24
CA ASP A 87 13.04 -6.08 -10.55
C ASP A 87 13.70 -7.43 -10.25
N GLU A 88 14.93 -7.64 -10.69
CA GLU A 88 15.72 -8.84 -10.36
C GLU A 88 16.19 -8.83 -8.91
N VAL A 89 16.22 -7.63 -8.30
CA VAL A 89 16.83 -7.35 -7.01
C VAL A 89 15.86 -6.59 -6.09
N VAL A 90 15.92 -6.85 -4.79
CA VAL A 90 15.14 -6.13 -3.78
C VAL A 90 15.59 -4.66 -3.71
N THR A 91 14.64 -3.73 -3.60
CA THR A 91 14.95 -2.31 -3.43
C THR A 91 15.00 -1.88 -1.97
N THR A 92 15.79 -0.86 -1.67
CA THR A 92 15.83 -0.22 -0.34
C THR A 92 14.46 0.22 0.15
N THR A 93 13.59 0.69 -0.76
CA THR A 93 12.21 1.08 -0.44
C THR A 93 11.39 -0.11 0.07
N THR A 94 11.56 -1.30 -0.52
CA THR A 94 10.90 -2.53 -0.05
C THR A 94 11.37 -2.89 1.36
N LEU A 95 12.68 -2.79 1.65
CA LEU A 95 13.22 -3.06 2.98
C LEU A 95 12.68 -2.09 4.04
N VAL A 96 12.62 -0.79 3.74
CA VAL A 96 12.02 0.23 4.62
C VAL A 96 10.55 -0.10 4.92
N ASN A 97 9.79 -0.51 3.89
CA ASN A 97 8.39 -0.90 4.05
C ASN A 97 8.23 -2.16 4.92
N LYS A 98 9.13 -3.13 4.78
CA LYS A 98 9.15 -4.36 5.60
C LYS A 98 9.49 -4.05 7.05
N VAL A 99 10.49 -3.20 7.32
CA VAL A 99 10.78 -2.71 8.68
C VAL A 99 9.60 -1.96 9.27
N ALA A 100 8.93 -1.10 8.49
CA ALA A 100 7.74 -0.40 8.97
C ALA A 100 6.60 -1.37 9.33
N ALA A 101 6.43 -2.46 8.56
CA ALA A 101 5.48 -3.52 8.87
C ALA A 101 5.87 -4.28 10.14
N LEU A 102 7.15 -4.63 10.32
CA LEU A 102 7.67 -5.27 11.52
C LEU A 102 7.45 -4.40 12.75
N LYS A 103 7.76 -3.10 12.68
CA LYS A 103 7.54 -2.14 13.77
C LYS A 103 6.07 -2.06 14.17
N ARG A 104 5.16 -2.10 13.21
CA ARG A 104 3.72 -2.16 13.47
C ARG A 104 3.32 -3.45 14.18
N ALA A 105 3.86 -4.59 13.74
CA ALA A 105 3.62 -5.87 14.38
C ALA A 105 4.11 -5.86 15.84
N VAL A 106 5.35 -5.42 16.09
CA VAL A 106 5.91 -5.30 17.45
C VAL A 106 5.02 -4.41 18.31
N LYS A 107 4.63 -3.23 17.81
CA LYS A 107 3.74 -2.32 18.53
C LYS A 107 2.38 -2.95 18.83
N ALA A 108 1.83 -3.75 17.91
CA ALA A 108 0.56 -4.44 18.10
C ALA A 108 0.61 -5.52 19.19
N TYR A 109 1.69 -6.30 19.24
CA TYR A 109 1.80 -7.44 20.17
C TYR A 109 2.43 -7.11 21.53
N SER A 110 3.35 -6.14 21.60
CA SER A 110 4.07 -5.77 22.83
C SER A 110 3.74 -4.36 23.37
N SER A 111 3.03 -3.54 22.60
CA SER A 111 2.87 -2.09 22.89
C SER A 111 4.18 -1.30 22.97
N LEU A 112 5.32 -1.90 22.61
CA LEU A 112 6.62 -1.24 22.61
C LEU A 112 6.79 -0.31 21.40
N SER A 113 7.64 0.71 21.58
CA SER A 113 7.98 1.65 20.52
C SER A 113 9.49 1.76 20.34
N PHE A 114 9.92 1.86 19.10
CA PHE A 114 11.34 1.96 18.75
C PHE A 114 11.85 3.38 18.99
N SER A 115 12.99 3.51 19.66
CA SER A 115 13.63 4.80 19.91
C SER A 115 14.11 5.45 18.61
N SER A 116 14.25 6.79 18.63
CA SER A 116 14.77 7.54 17.49
C SER A 116 16.18 7.08 17.07
N ALA A 117 17.06 6.84 18.04
CA ALA A 117 18.41 6.33 17.80
C ALA A 117 18.40 4.96 17.09
N TYR A 118 17.53 4.05 17.54
CA TYR A 118 17.37 2.73 16.93
C TYR A 118 16.84 2.82 15.50
N ASN A 119 15.87 3.72 15.24
CA ASN A 119 15.36 3.97 13.90
C ASN A 119 16.43 4.53 12.96
N ASN A 120 17.27 5.44 13.45
CA ASN A 120 18.38 6.00 12.68
C ASN A 120 19.43 4.94 12.35
N ALA A 121 19.75 4.04 13.29
CA ALA A 121 20.67 2.93 13.05
C ALA A 121 20.17 2.00 11.94
N ILE A 122 18.89 1.61 11.96
CA ILE A 122 18.30 0.79 10.89
C ILE A 122 18.32 1.52 9.54
N ASN A 123 17.92 2.80 9.51
CA ASN A 123 17.90 3.56 8.26
C ASN A 123 19.31 3.71 7.69
N THR A 124 20.31 3.93 8.54
CA THR A 124 21.72 3.99 8.14
C THR A 124 22.17 2.67 7.53
N PHE A 125 21.81 1.55 8.17
CA PHE A 125 22.10 0.22 7.66
C PHE A 125 21.48 -0.02 6.27
N ILE A 126 20.18 0.26 6.10
CA ILE A 126 19.46 0.02 4.83
C ILE A 126 19.98 0.89 3.69
N HIS A 127 20.34 2.15 3.95
CA HIS A 127 20.71 3.09 2.90
C HIS A 127 22.22 3.17 2.64
N ARG A 128 23.08 2.77 3.59
CA ARG A 128 24.53 2.87 3.45
C ARG A 128 25.20 1.51 3.42
N GLU A 129 25.00 0.66 4.42
CA GLU A 129 25.74 -0.60 4.54
C GLU A 129 25.21 -1.65 3.55
N LEU A 130 23.89 -1.85 3.51
CA LEU A 130 23.26 -2.94 2.79
C LEU A 130 23.42 -2.87 1.26
N PRO A 131 23.34 -1.70 0.59
CA PRO A 131 23.61 -1.59 -0.85
C PRO A 131 25.08 -1.79 -1.24
N HIS A 132 26.01 -1.66 -0.28
CA HIS A 132 27.44 -1.91 -0.51
C HIS A 132 27.80 -3.38 -0.31
N GLU A 133 27.16 -4.05 0.64
CA GLU A 133 27.44 -5.44 1.01
C GLU A 133 26.63 -6.46 0.21
N GLU A 134 25.40 -6.10 -0.17
CA GLU A 134 24.48 -6.98 -0.90
C GLU A 134 24.10 -6.36 -2.24
N SER A 135 23.68 -7.19 -3.18
CA SER A 135 23.04 -6.71 -4.41
C SER A 135 21.65 -6.20 -4.04
N VAL A 136 21.53 -4.96 -3.55
CA VAL A 136 20.25 -4.28 -3.27
C VAL A 136 20.17 -3.00 -4.08
N SER A 137 19.06 -2.84 -4.77
CA SER A 137 18.86 -1.72 -5.69
C SER A 137 18.46 -0.45 -4.91
N THR A 138 19.19 0.63 -5.15
CA THR A 138 18.84 1.99 -4.70
C THR A 138 18.00 2.74 -5.73
N SER A 139 17.93 2.20 -6.95
CA SER A 139 17.24 2.81 -8.06
C SER A 139 15.73 2.70 -7.89
N SER A 140 15.03 3.78 -8.22
CA SER A 140 13.60 3.72 -8.47
C SER A 140 13.35 3.08 -9.83
N TYR A 141 12.47 2.09 -9.89
CA TYR A 141 11.99 1.55 -11.15
C TYR A 141 11.39 2.67 -12.03
N GLU A 142 11.80 2.71 -13.29
CA GLU A 142 11.26 3.65 -14.27
C GLU A 142 9.83 3.25 -14.61
N LYS A 143 8.87 4.08 -14.20
CA LYS A 143 7.46 3.82 -14.46
C LYS A 143 7.16 4.20 -15.91
N PRO A 144 6.67 3.28 -16.75
CA PRO A 144 6.21 3.67 -18.08
C PRO A 144 5.07 4.68 -17.92
N LEU A 145 5.23 5.85 -18.55
CA LEU A 145 4.23 6.90 -18.53
C LEU A 145 3.33 6.75 -19.76
N ALA A 146 2.03 6.62 -19.52
CA ALA A 146 1.05 6.66 -20.59
C ALA A 146 1.01 8.08 -21.16
N THR A 147 1.29 8.20 -22.47
CA THR A 147 1.19 9.48 -23.18
C THR A 147 -0.25 9.73 -23.61
N MET A 148 -0.57 10.97 -24.01
CA MET A 148 -1.89 11.26 -24.59
C MET A 148 -2.18 10.44 -25.85
N ALA A 149 -1.16 10.09 -26.65
CA ALA A 149 -1.31 9.19 -27.80
C ALA A 149 -1.79 7.80 -27.34
N THR A 150 -1.15 7.23 -26.30
CA THR A 150 -1.56 5.96 -25.70
C THR A 150 -3.01 6.00 -25.19
N ILE A 151 -3.43 7.12 -24.60
CA ILE A 151 -4.80 7.28 -24.11
C ILE A 151 -5.80 7.34 -25.27
N THR A 152 -5.47 8.05 -26.35
CA THR A 152 -6.29 8.08 -27.57
C THR A 152 -6.43 6.68 -28.16
N ASP A 153 -5.34 5.92 -28.27
CA ASP A 153 -5.36 4.55 -28.77
C ASP A 153 -6.25 3.64 -27.90
N LEU A 154 -6.18 3.76 -26.57
CA LEU A 154 -7.05 3.02 -25.65
C LEU A 154 -8.53 3.36 -25.83
N ILE A 155 -8.85 4.63 -26.05
CA ILE A 155 -10.22 5.08 -26.30
C ILE A 155 -10.71 4.57 -27.66
N GLU A 156 -9.87 4.64 -28.70
CA GLU A 156 -10.19 4.15 -30.04
C GLU A 156 -10.40 2.64 -30.04
N PHE A 157 -9.50 1.88 -29.40
CA PHE A 157 -9.64 0.45 -29.19
C PHE A 157 -10.95 0.13 -28.45
N SER A 158 -11.22 0.84 -27.35
CA SER A 158 -12.48 0.68 -26.61
C SER A 158 -13.72 1.01 -27.44
N LEU A 159 -13.63 1.89 -28.43
CA LEU A 159 -14.77 2.25 -29.29
C LEU A 159 -14.97 1.28 -30.47
N ARG A 160 -13.88 0.78 -31.06
CA ARG A 160 -13.89 0.04 -32.33
C ARG A 160 -13.74 -1.46 -32.18
N CYS A 161 -13.02 -1.92 -31.16
CA CYS A 161 -12.60 -3.30 -30.97
C CYS A 161 -13.10 -3.87 -29.64
N ASP A 162 -14.25 -3.38 -29.15
CA ASP A 162 -14.77 -3.74 -27.83
C ASP A 162 -15.33 -5.17 -27.84
N GLU A 163 -14.45 -6.14 -27.60
CA GLU A 163 -14.82 -7.55 -27.43
C GLU A 163 -15.50 -7.80 -26.08
N TYR A 164 -15.45 -6.82 -25.16
CA TYR A 164 -16.00 -6.93 -23.82
C TYR A 164 -17.49 -6.63 -23.78
N GLN A 165 -18.27 -7.57 -23.26
CA GLN A 165 -19.66 -7.33 -22.92
C GLN A 165 -19.76 -6.69 -21.54
N TYR A 166 -19.97 -5.37 -21.49
CA TYR A 166 -20.25 -4.71 -20.21
C TYR A 166 -21.62 -5.11 -19.67
N PRO A 167 -21.76 -5.28 -18.34
CA PRO A 167 -23.06 -5.48 -17.70
C PRO A 167 -24.06 -4.34 -18.00
N HIS A 168 -23.56 -3.12 -18.21
CA HIS A 168 -24.36 -1.96 -18.59
C HIS A 168 -23.61 -1.08 -19.59
N PRO A 169 -24.25 -0.61 -20.69
CA PRO A 169 -23.62 0.27 -21.69
C PRO A 169 -22.97 1.55 -21.15
N ARG A 170 -23.36 2.00 -19.95
CA ARG A 170 -22.85 3.21 -19.30
C ARG A 170 -21.39 3.06 -18.89
N TRP A 171 -20.95 1.83 -18.58
CA TRP A 171 -19.62 1.57 -18.04
C TRP A 171 -18.53 1.94 -19.04
N GLY A 172 -18.70 1.58 -20.32
CA GLY A 172 -17.75 1.96 -21.38
C GLY A 172 -17.60 3.48 -21.51
N THR A 173 -18.71 4.22 -21.52
CA THR A 173 -18.67 5.70 -21.57
C THR A 173 -17.98 6.29 -20.34
N GLN A 174 -18.27 5.76 -19.14
CA GLN A 174 -17.64 6.23 -17.90
C GLN A 174 -16.13 5.94 -17.87
N LEU A 175 -15.71 4.77 -18.36
CA LEU A 175 -14.31 4.39 -18.43
C LEU A 175 -13.52 5.30 -19.39
N ARG A 176 -14.05 5.52 -20.60
CA ARG A 176 -13.43 6.43 -21.59
C ARG A 176 -13.35 7.86 -21.05
N PHE A 177 -14.40 8.33 -20.38
CA PHE A 177 -14.39 9.63 -19.74
C PHE A 177 -13.34 9.72 -18.62
N ALA A 178 -13.18 8.67 -17.81
CA ALA A 178 -12.15 8.61 -16.77
C ALA A 178 -10.73 8.64 -17.38
N LEU A 179 -10.48 7.92 -18.48
CA LEU A 179 -9.20 7.96 -19.19
C LEU A 179 -8.83 9.38 -19.65
N LEU A 180 -9.80 10.13 -20.20
CA LEU A 180 -9.59 11.54 -20.57
C LEU A 180 -9.22 12.40 -19.36
N ILE A 181 -9.95 12.26 -18.25
CA ILE A 181 -9.63 13.02 -17.04
C ILE A 181 -8.22 12.67 -16.54
N PHE A 182 -7.84 11.39 -16.50
CA PHE A 182 -6.50 10.99 -16.05
C PHE A 182 -5.39 11.52 -16.97
N GLY A 183 -5.62 11.52 -18.28
CA GLY A 183 -4.66 12.05 -19.26
C GLY A 183 -4.41 13.55 -19.12
N TYR A 184 -5.48 14.33 -18.97
CA TYR A 184 -5.36 15.78 -18.89
C TYR A 184 -4.98 16.31 -17.50
N LEU A 185 -5.46 15.68 -16.41
CA LEU A 185 -5.18 16.17 -15.05
C LEU A 185 -3.94 15.53 -14.41
N GLY A 186 -3.54 14.33 -14.83
CA GLY A 186 -2.53 13.54 -14.13
C GLY A 186 -2.89 13.25 -12.67
N SER A 187 -4.18 13.23 -12.36
CA SER A 187 -4.72 13.03 -11.01
C SER A 187 -4.69 11.56 -10.59
N ARG A 188 -4.67 11.31 -9.29
CA ARG A 188 -4.70 9.93 -8.77
C ARG A 188 -6.11 9.36 -8.89
N PRO A 189 -6.28 8.05 -9.14
CA PRO A 189 -7.60 7.42 -9.14
C PRO A 189 -8.43 7.72 -7.90
N GLY A 190 -7.82 7.69 -6.71
CA GLY A 190 -8.49 8.01 -5.44
C GLY A 190 -8.92 9.47 -5.25
N GLU A 191 -8.52 10.40 -6.14
CA GLU A 191 -8.99 11.79 -6.15
C GLU A 191 -10.28 11.93 -6.98
N ILE A 192 -10.57 10.97 -7.86
CA ILE A 192 -11.69 10.99 -8.80
C ILE A 192 -12.74 9.94 -8.44
N ILE A 193 -12.31 8.75 -8.07
CA ILE A 193 -13.13 7.59 -7.79
C ILE A 193 -12.90 7.18 -6.34
N GLU A 194 -13.96 6.72 -5.69
CA GLU A 194 -13.85 6.13 -4.35
C GLU A 194 -12.93 4.91 -4.39
N SER A 195 -11.96 4.87 -3.47
CA SER A 195 -11.03 3.74 -3.35
C SER A 195 -11.49 2.76 -2.27
N ASP A 196 -11.10 1.49 -2.39
CA ASP A 196 -11.44 0.45 -1.39
C ASP A 196 -11.02 0.79 0.04
N GLY A 197 -9.96 1.57 0.23
CA GLY A 197 -9.52 2.03 1.55
C GLY A 197 -10.51 2.97 2.26
N TRP A 198 -11.49 3.49 1.52
CA TRP A 198 -12.53 4.42 1.98
C TRP A 198 -13.90 4.03 1.41
N LYS A 199 -14.15 2.73 1.19
CA LYS A 199 -15.40 2.25 0.62
C LYS A 199 -16.61 2.67 1.48
N GLY A 200 -17.61 3.28 0.86
CA GLY A 200 -18.78 3.83 1.53
C GLY A 200 -18.61 5.25 2.07
N SER A 201 -17.44 5.90 1.87
CA SER A 201 -17.22 7.30 2.24
C SER A 201 -17.83 8.29 1.24
N ASN A 202 -18.09 7.85 0.00
CA ASN A 202 -18.59 8.69 -1.09
C ASN A 202 -17.68 9.91 -1.35
N GLU A 203 -16.37 9.72 -1.26
CA GLU A 203 -15.36 10.79 -1.32
C GLU A 203 -14.67 10.98 -2.69
N GLY A 204 -15.34 10.62 -3.79
CA GLY A 204 -14.89 10.87 -5.17
C GLY A 204 -15.41 12.18 -5.78
N LEU A 205 -15.31 12.30 -7.12
CA LEU A 205 -15.99 13.35 -7.88
C LEU A 205 -17.50 13.14 -7.85
N LEU A 206 -18.25 14.22 -7.62
CA LEU A 206 -19.70 14.21 -7.64
C LEU A 206 -20.23 14.98 -8.86
N TYR A 207 -21.50 14.76 -9.22
CA TYR A 207 -22.13 15.35 -10.42
C TYR A 207 -21.92 16.87 -10.57
N LYS A 208 -21.93 17.62 -9.46
CA LYS A 208 -21.75 19.09 -9.46
C LYS A 208 -20.29 19.55 -9.34
N ASP A 209 -19.34 18.63 -9.43
CA ASP A 209 -17.91 18.97 -9.49
C ASP A 209 -17.38 19.16 -10.89
N ILE A 210 -18.17 18.77 -11.90
CA ILE A 210 -17.82 18.95 -13.30
C ILE A 210 -18.81 19.95 -13.89
N THR A 211 -18.30 21.05 -14.42
CA THR A 211 -19.11 22.08 -15.09
C THR A 211 -18.56 22.31 -16.48
N LEU A 212 -19.44 22.30 -17.47
CA LEU A 212 -19.09 22.60 -18.85
C LEU A 212 -19.53 24.03 -19.16
N SER A 213 -18.60 24.87 -19.62
CA SER A 213 -18.89 26.25 -20.02
C SER A 213 -18.37 26.49 -21.43
N ARG A 214 -19.01 27.40 -22.17
CA ARG A 214 -18.48 27.86 -23.45
C ARG A 214 -17.59 29.05 -23.20
N GLN A 215 -16.32 28.97 -23.58
CA GLN A 215 -15.39 30.08 -23.52
C GLN A 215 -15.19 30.64 -24.92
N CYS A 216 -15.17 31.97 -25.02
CA CYS A 216 -14.84 32.68 -26.25
C CYS A 216 -13.82 33.75 -25.89
N SER A 217 -12.55 33.43 -26.04
CA SER A 217 -11.41 34.34 -25.94
C SER A 217 -10.77 34.51 -27.32
N PRO A 218 -9.90 35.52 -27.52
CA PRO A 218 -9.13 35.65 -28.75
C PRO A 218 -8.31 34.40 -29.09
N ASP A 219 -7.86 33.66 -28.07
CA ASP A 219 -7.00 32.48 -28.20
C ASP A 219 -7.76 31.15 -28.32
N TYR A 220 -9.03 31.09 -27.88
CA TYR A 220 -9.83 29.86 -27.88
C TYR A 220 -11.33 30.14 -27.96
N SER A 221 -12.02 29.48 -28.88
CA SER A 221 -13.48 29.46 -28.94
C SER A 221 -13.95 28.01 -28.90
N GLY A 222 -14.54 27.61 -27.78
CA GLY A 222 -14.93 26.22 -27.58
C GLY A 222 -15.57 25.94 -26.22
N LEU A 223 -15.83 24.66 -25.98
CA LEU A 223 -16.28 24.19 -24.67
C LEU A 223 -15.07 23.96 -23.77
N VAL A 224 -15.21 24.32 -22.51
CA VAL A 224 -14.20 24.12 -21.47
C VAL A 224 -14.83 23.33 -20.35
N MET A 225 -14.22 22.19 -20.03
CA MET A 225 -14.63 21.37 -18.90
C MET A 225 -13.88 21.80 -17.67
N THR A 226 -14.61 22.31 -16.70
CA THR A 226 -14.07 22.71 -15.40
C THR A 226 -14.33 21.62 -14.37
N ILE A 227 -13.25 21.08 -13.78
CA ILE A 227 -13.33 20.03 -12.75
C ILE A 227 -12.85 20.58 -11.40
N ARG A 228 -13.69 20.43 -10.37
CA ARG A 228 -13.39 20.77 -8.99
C ARG A 228 -13.00 19.53 -8.20
N LEU A 229 -11.71 19.33 -7.98
CA LEU A 229 -11.24 18.24 -7.12
C LEU A 229 -11.56 18.56 -5.65
N ARG A 230 -12.42 17.73 -5.02
CA ARG A 230 -12.80 17.90 -3.60
C ARG A 230 -11.91 17.14 -2.65
N ASN A 231 -11.35 16.02 -3.08
CA ASN A 231 -10.59 15.10 -2.24
C ASN A 231 -9.15 15.01 -2.74
N ARG A 232 -8.23 15.60 -1.98
CA ARG A 232 -6.79 15.49 -2.26
C ARG A 232 -6.06 15.14 -0.98
N LYS A 233 -5.30 14.04 -0.99
CA LYS A 233 -4.61 13.50 0.19
C LYS A 233 -5.55 13.24 1.39
N GLY A 234 -6.80 12.82 1.14
CA GLY A 234 -7.77 12.50 2.19
C GLY A 234 -8.32 13.73 2.95
N LYS A 235 -8.20 14.94 2.37
CA LYS A 235 -8.74 16.16 2.96
C LYS A 235 -9.81 16.76 2.04
N ARG A 236 -11.05 16.76 2.51
CA ARG A 236 -12.21 17.31 1.78
C ARG A 236 -12.34 18.82 1.98
N LEU A 237 -12.60 19.56 0.89
CA LEU A 237 -12.97 20.99 0.91
C LEU A 237 -11.98 21.90 1.66
N ASN A 238 -10.69 21.56 1.65
CA ASN A 238 -9.69 22.39 2.29
C ASN A 238 -9.62 23.76 1.59
N ALA A 239 -9.87 24.84 2.32
CA ALA A 239 -9.91 26.21 1.78
C ALA A 239 -8.60 26.65 1.12
N SER A 240 -7.48 26.06 1.55
CA SER A 240 -6.14 26.31 0.97
C SER A 240 -5.91 25.61 -0.38
N HIS A 241 -6.79 24.70 -0.79
CA HIS A 241 -6.62 23.83 -1.96
C HIS A 241 -7.85 23.95 -2.89
N LYS A 242 -8.14 25.15 -3.41
CA LYS A 242 -9.12 25.33 -4.49
C LYS A 242 -8.44 25.01 -5.83
N TYR A 243 -8.65 23.79 -6.33
CA TYR A 243 -8.14 23.40 -7.64
C TYR A 243 -9.29 23.21 -8.61
N VAL A 244 -9.32 24.10 -9.57
CA VAL A 244 -10.27 24.16 -10.67
C VAL A 244 -9.43 23.97 -11.92
N TYR A 245 -9.56 22.82 -12.56
CA TYR A 245 -8.84 22.51 -13.80
C TYR A 245 -9.78 22.73 -14.98
N ALA A 246 -9.32 23.50 -15.96
CA ALA A 246 -9.96 23.65 -17.25
C ALA A 246 -9.29 22.68 -18.23
N ILE A 247 -10.07 21.77 -18.80
CA ILE A 247 -9.69 20.89 -19.91
C ILE A 247 -10.42 21.38 -21.16
#